data_AF-A0A242LME3-F1
#
_entry.id   AF-A0A242LME3-F1
#
_cell.length_a   1.000
_cell.length_b   1.000
_cell.length_c   1.000
_cell.angle_alpha   90.00
_cell.angle_beta   90.00
_cell.angle_gamma   90.00
#
_symmetry.space_group_name_H-M   'P 1'
#
loop_
_entity.id
_entity.type
_entity.pdbx_description
1 polymer ?
#
loop_
_entity_poly.entity_id
_entity_poly.type
_entity_poly.pdbx_seq_one_letter_code
_entity_poly.pdbx_strand_id
1 'polypeptide(L)'
;MNIPENANIKAQSKNGYEQISYKWKENGETIEARWHTRTLGAPEGQGNTFVVEKTIPGTADGQRCSQQILVGEDKWVSKNDWQKAITDRKNGVSTPEQDKMLTDGHWKE
;
A
#
# COMPACT_ATOMS: atom_id res chain seq x y z
N MET A 1 -9.65 -4.85 8.84
CA MET A 1 -8.20 -4.98 9.09
C MET A 1 -7.96 -4.73 10.57
N ASN A 2 -7.20 -5.59 11.26
CA ASN A 2 -6.90 -5.42 12.68
C ASN A 2 -5.38 -5.23 12.84
N ILE A 3 -4.95 -4.06 13.30
CA ILE A 3 -3.53 -3.74 13.51
C ILE A 3 -3.18 -4.19 14.94
N PRO A 4 -2.20 -5.07 15.14
CA PRO A 4 -1.90 -5.58 16.47
C PRO A 4 -1.23 -4.51 17.34
N GLU A 5 -1.43 -4.58 18.66
CA GLU A 5 -0.89 -3.59 19.61
C GLU A 5 0.64 -3.55 19.65
N ASN A 6 1.31 -4.64 19.24
CA ASN A 6 2.76 -4.71 19.14
C ASN A 6 3.33 -4.12 17.84
N ALA A 7 2.48 -3.53 16.99
CA ALA A 7 2.93 -2.88 15.77
C ALA A 7 3.86 -1.71 16.10
N ASN A 8 4.96 -1.61 15.37
CA ASN A 8 5.81 -0.44 15.40
C ASN A 8 5.11 0.70 14.66
N ILE A 9 4.80 1.77 15.41
CA ILE A 9 4.08 2.94 14.89
C ILE A 9 5.09 4.05 14.59
N LYS A 10 4.96 4.66 13.41
CA LYS A 10 5.75 5.83 13.02
C LYS A 10 4.87 6.86 12.32
N ALA A 11 4.70 8.02 12.94
CA ALA A 11 4.05 9.18 12.33
C ALA A 11 5.10 10.11 11.73
N GLN A 12 4.84 10.62 10.52
CA GLN A 12 5.73 11.54 9.81
C GLN A 12 4.92 12.54 8.99
N SER A 13 5.26 13.82 9.11
CA SER A 13 4.85 14.86 8.17
C SER A 13 5.79 14.83 6.96
N LYS A 14 5.22 14.74 5.75
CA LYS A 14 5.95 14.74 4.49
C LYS A 14 5.56 15.98 3.68
N ASN A 15 6.28 16.23 2.59
CA ASN A 15 6.02 17.40 1.75
C ASN A 15 4.62 17.33 1.11
N GLY A 16 3.65 18.02 1.74
CA GLY A 16 2.27 18.11 1.28
C GLY A 16 1.33 17.00 1.74
N TYR A 17 1.73 16.12 2.67
CA TYR A 17 0.83 15.11 3.27
C TYR A 17 1.38 14.55 4.59
N GLU A 18 0.48 14.06 5.43
CA GLU A 18 0.81 13.32 6.65
C GLU A 18 0.78 11.82 6.38
N GLN A 19 1.66 11.06 7.04
CA GLN A 19 1.68 9.60 6.94
C GLN A 19 1.87 8.97 8.31
N ILE A 20 1.09 7.93 8.62
CA ILE A 20 1.30 7.06 9.77
C ILE A 20 1.49 5.63 9.25
N SER A 21 2.62 5.01 9.59
CA SER A 21 2.89 3.60 9.29
C SER A 21 2.77 2.76 10.55
N TYR A 22 2.10 1.61 10.42
CA TYR A 22 1.99 0.57 11.44
C TYR A 22 2.64 -0.68 10.86
N LYS A 23 3.72 -1.16 11.48
CA LYS A 23 4.51 -2.27 10.96
C LYS A 23 4.65 -3.40 11.96
N TRP A 24 4.31 -4.62 11.57
CA TRP A 24 4.46 -5.81 12.41
C TRP A 24 4.92 -7.01 11.59
N LYS A 25 5.25 -8.09 12.29
CA LYS A 25 5.54 -9.39 11.67
C LYS A 25 4.40 -10.34 11.92
N GLU A 26 4.04 -11.10 10.89
CA GLU A 26 2.99 -12.10 10.93
C GLU A 26 3.44 -13.28 10.09
N ASN A 27 3.46 -14.49 10.67
CA ASN A 27 3.85 -15.73 9.97
C ASN A 27 5.20 -15.66 9.22
N GLY A 28 6.17 -14.89 9.74
CA GLY A 28 7.48 -14.70 9.11
C GLY A 28 7.50 -13.64 8.00
N GLU A 29 6.34 -13.14 7.58
CA GLU A 29 6.17 -12.02 6.67
C GLU A 29 6.16 -10.71 7.46
N THR A 30 6.46 -9.60 6.78
CA THR A 30 6.36 -8.25 7.37
C THR A 30 5.18 -7.53 6.75
N ILE A 31 4.23 -7.10 7.58
CA ILE A 31 3.06 -6.34 7.17
C ILE A 31 3.25 -4.87 7.57
N GLU A 32 2.88 -3.97 6.68
CA GLU A 32 2.90 -2.53 6.91
C GLU A 32 1.57 -1.92 6.43
N ALA A 33 0.80 -1.36 7.37
CA ALA A 33 -0.35 -0.52 7.07
C ALA A 33 0.10 0.94 7.04
N ARG A 34 -0.11 1.63 5.93
CA ARG A 34 0.25 3.05 5.79
C ARG A 34 -1.00 3.88 5.60
N TRP A 35 -1.39 4.61 6.63
CA TRP A 35 -2.34 5.71 6.51
C TRP A 35 -1.64 6.93 5.95
N HIS A 36 -2.30 7.67 5.07
CA HIS A 36 -1.84 8.99 4.67
C HIS A 36 -2.98 9.92 4.32
N THR A 37 -2.77 11.23 4.48
CA THR A 37 -3.64 12.24 3.89
C THR A 37 -3.48 12.29 2.38
N ARG A 38 -4.39 12.98 1.69
CA ARG A 38 -4.33 13.17 0.24
C ARG A 38 -2.94 13.65 -0.19
N THR A 39 -2.29 12.89 -1.06
CA THR A 39 -0.99 13.27 -1.62
C THR A 39 -1.16 14.26 -2.77
N LEU A 40 -0.15 15.10 -3.00
CA LEU A 40 -0.10 15.99 -4.15
C LEU A 40 -0.20 15.17 -5.45
N GLY A 41 -1.16 15.50 -6.30
CA GLY A 41 -1.45 14.79 -7.56
C GLY A 41 -2.46 13.65 -7.45
N ALA A 42 -2.98 13.34 -6.26
CA ALA A 42 -4.14 12.46 -6.12
C ALA A 42 -5.43 13.19 -6.60
N PRO A 43 -6.40 12.49 -7.20
CA PRO A 43 -7.69 13.06 -7.61
C PRO A 43 -8.34 13.93 -6.53
N GLU A 44 -8.99 15.01 -6.96
CA GLU A 44 -9.79 15.84 -6.05
C GLU A 44 -10.95 14.99 -5.48
N GLY A 45 -11.05 14.95 -4.15
CA GLY A 45 -12.01 14.10 -3.44
C GLY A 45 -11.46 12.75 -2.95
N GLN A 46 -10.21 12.38 -3.29
CA GLN A 46 -9.54 11.29 -2.58
C GLN A 46 -9.20 11.75 -1.16
N GLY A 47 -9.94 11.23 -0.18
CA GLY A 47 -9.74 11.50 1.25
C GLY A 47 -8.50 10.81 1.82
N ASN A 48 -8.45 10.68 3.14
CA ASN A 48 -7.38 9.94 3.79
C ASN A 48 -7.58 8.44 3.57
N THR A 49 -6.49 7.73 3.33
CA THR A 49 -6.57 6.32 2.95
C THR A 49 -5.46 5.51 3.58
N PHE A 50 -5.76 4.24 3.83
CA PHE A 50 -4.78 3.21 4.14
C PHE A 50 -4.37 2.44 2.88
N VAL A 51 -3.09 2.07 2.82
CA VAL A 51 -2.56 1.06 1.90
C VAL A 51 -1.85 0.00 2.74
N VAL A 52 -2.09 -1.28 2.45
CA VAL A 52 -1.47 -2.40 3.17
C VAL A 52 -0.44 -3.07 2.28
N GLU A 53 0.80 -3.10 2.74
CA GLU A 53 1.92 -3.74 2.06
C GLU A 53 2.37 -4.96 2.85
N LYS A 54 2.64 -6.06 2.13
CA LYS A 54 3.23 -7.28 2.66
C LYS A 54 4.58 -7.50 2.02
N THR A 55 5.59 -7.77 2.83
CA THR A 55 6.93 -8.16 2.38
C THR A 55 7.19 -9.61 2.74
N ILE A 56 7.41 -10.42 1.71
CA ILE A 56 7.79 -11.84 1.82
C ILE A 56 9.32 -11.89 1.76
N PRO A 57 9.99 -12.36 2.81
CA PRO A 57 11.45 -12.44 2.81
C PRO A 57 11.94 -13.42 1.76
N GLY A 58 13.15 -13.18 1.25
CA GLY A 58 13.84 -14.17 0.41
C GLY A 58 14.32 -15.37 1.24
N THR A 59 14.56 -16.50 0.58
CA THR A 59 15.12 -17.70 1.19
C THR A 59 16.58 -17.89 0.76
N ALA A 60 17.35 -18.66 1.54
CA ALA A 60 18.73 -19.01 1.19
C ALA A 60 18.79 -19.83 -0.12
N ASP A 61 17.74 -20.59 -0.45
CA ASP A 61 17.63 -21.44 -1.64
C ASP A 61 17.32 -20.65 -2.94
N GLY A 62 17.33 -19.32 -2.88
CA GLY A 62 17.27 -18.46 -4.06
C GLY A 62 15.93 -17.79 -4.32
N GLN A 63 14.93 -17.95 -3.45
CA GLN A 63 13.73 -17.12 -3.54
C GLN A 63 14.09 -15.68 -3.20
N ARG A 64 13.78 -14.74 -4.10
CA ARG A 64 14.01 -13.32 -3.87
C ARG A 64 12.93 -12.74 -2.96
N CYS A 65 13.33 -11.75 -2.16
CA CYS A 65 12.40 -10.91 -1.42
C CYS A 65 11.37 -10.28 -2.39
N SER A 66 10.10 -10.34 -2.04
CA SER A 66 9.02 -9.79 -2.85
C SER A 66 8.08 -8.96 -1.99
N GLN A 67 7.38 -8.02 -2.64
CA GLN A 67 6.45 -7.13 -1.97
C GLN A 67 5.11 -7.13 -2.71
N GLN A 68 4.04 -7.12 -1.94
CA GLN A 68 2.67 -7.18 -2.42
C GLN A 68 1.80 -6.13 -1.73
N ILE A 69 0.73 -5.70 -2.39
CA ILE A 69 -0.27 -4.75 -1.87
C ILE A 69 -1.62 -5.46 -1.76
N LEU A 70 -2.31 -5.29 -0.64
CA LEU A 70 -3.66 -5.81 -0.46
C LEU A 70 -4.66 -4.93 -1.20
N VAL A 71 -5.49 -5.56 -2.03
CA VAL A 71 -6.51 -4.93 -2.87
C VAL A 71 -7.81 -5.71 -2.68
N GLY A 72 -8.89 -5.05 -2.27
CA GLY A 72 -10.13 -5.75 -1.93
C GLY A 72 -9.94 -6.75 -0.78
N GLU A 73 -10.87 -7.69 -0.60
CA GLU A 73 -10.96 -8.45 0.66
C GLU A 73 -9.79 -9.41 0.92
N ASP A 74 -9.21 -10.04 -0.11
CA ASP A 74 -8.14 -11.05 0.07
C ASP A 74 -7.16 -11.14 -1.12
N LYS A 75 -7.10 -10.13 -1.99
CA LYS A 75 -6.23 -10.17 -3.18
C LYS A 75 -4.93 -9.42 -2.93
N TRP A 76 -3.82 -10.12 -3.10
CA TRP A 76 -2.47 -9.52 -3.07
C TRP A 76 -1.94 -9.33 -4.49
N VAL A 77 -1.67 -8.08 -4.87
CA VAL A 77 -1.04 -7.74 -6.16
C VAL A 77 0.42 -7.42 -5.97
N SER A 78 1.27 -7.61 -6.99
CA SER A 78 2.68 -7.25 -6.85
C SER A 78 2.83 -5.73 -6.66
N LYS A 79 3.79 -5.31 -5.85
CA LYS A 79 4.09 -3.88 -5.67
C LYS A 79 4.51 -3.21 -6.97
N ASN A 80 5.12 -3.96 -7.88
CA ASN A 80 5.50 -3.45 -9.20
C ASN A 80 4.28 -3.11 -10.05
N ASP A 81 3.28 -4.00 -10.10
CA ASP A 81 2.03 -3.74 -10.84
C ASP A 81 1.26 -2.57 -10.23
N TRP A 82 1.24 -2.48 -8.90
CA TRP A 82 0.67 -1.35 -8.18
C TRP A 82 1.36 -0.02 -8.52
N GLN A 83 2.70 0.02 -8.52
CA GLN A 83 3.46 1.22 -8.89
C GLN A 83 3.26 1.59 -10.35
N LYS A 84 3.17 0.60 -11.24
CA LYS A 84 2.82 0.82 -12.65
C LYS A 84 1.44 1.46 -12.77
N ALA A 85 0.43 0.94 -12.07
CA ALA A 85 -0.91 1.51 -12.06
C ALA A 85 -0.93 2.96 -11.56
N ILE A 86 -0.20 3.28 -10.46
CA ILE A 86 -0.06 4.67 -9.99
C ILE A 86 0.56 5.57 -11.07
N THR A 87 1.61 5.09 -11.73
CA THR A 87 2.33 5.85 -12.76
C THR A 87 1.44 6.08 -13.97
N ASP A 88 0.77 5.05 -14.46
CA ASP A 88 -0.14 5.14 -15.61
C ASP A 88 -1.30 6.11 -15.32
N ARG A 89 -1.86 6.08 -14.10
CA ARG A 89 -2.91 7.02 -13.67
C ARG A 89 -2.42 8.45 -13.64
N LYS A 90 -1.21 8.71 -13.12
CA LYS A 90 -0.59 10.04 -13.14
C LYS A 90 -0.34 10.56 -14.55
N ASN A 91 -0.02 9.67 -15.49
CA ASN A 91 0.19 10.00 -16.89
C ASN A 91 -1.11 10.07 -17.71
N GLY A 92 -2.27 9.78 -17.11
CA GLY A 92 -3.56 9.78 -17.80
C GLY A 92 -3.77 8.62 -18.77
N VAL A 93 -3.04 7.51 -18.60
CA VAL A 93 -3.09 6.31 -19.47
C VAL A 93 -3.47 5.03 -18.72
N SER A 94 -3.96 5.15 -17.48
CA SER A 94 -4.43 4.00 -16.70
C SER A 94 -5.59 3.30 -17.37
N THR A 95 -5.61 1.97 -17.27
CA THR A 95 -6.77 1.17 -17.66
C THR A 95 -7.83 1.18 -16.55
N PRO A 96 -9.11 0.91 -16.87
CA PRO A 96 -10.15 0.76 -15.86
C PRO A 96 -9.83 -0.30 -14.78
N GLU A 97 -9.11 -1.36 -15.15
CA GLU A 97 -8.68 -2.40 -14.21
C GLU A 97 -7.61 -1.89 -13.23
N GLN A 98 -6.69 -1.06 -13.71
CA GLN A 98 -5.71 -0.39 -12.86
C GLN A 98 -6.39 0.61 -11.91
N ASP A 99 -7.33 1.41 -12.42
CA ASP A 99 -8.07 2.35 -11.57
C ASP A 99 -8.93 1.64 -10.52
N LYS A 100 -9.55 0.51 -10.88
CA LYS A 100 -10.25 -0.35 -9.94
C LYS A 100 -9.30 -0.93 -8.90
N MET A 101 -8.16 -1.48 -9.31
CA MET A 101 -7.13 -2.00 -8.39
C MET A 101 -6.67 -0.93 -7.40
N LEU A 102 -6.38 0.28 -7.89
CA LEU A 102 -5.99 1.39 -7.03
C LEU A 102 -7.10 1.80 -6.07
N THR A 103 -8.34 1.83 -6.53
CA THR A 103 -9.50 2.17 -5.67
C THR A 103 -9.70 1.12 -4.58
N ASP A 104 -9.67 -0.16 -4.95
CA ASP A 104 -9.86 -1.29 -4.03
C ASP A 104 -8.68 -1.48 -3.05
N GLY A 105 -7.48 -0.93 -3.36
CA GLY A 105 -6.31 -0.97 -2.49
C GLY A 105 -6.11 0.27 -1.60
N HIS A 106 -6.89 1.34 -1.84
CA HIS A 106 -6.93 2.52 -0.98
C HIS A 106 -8.16 2.46 -0.07
N TRP A 107 -7.97 1.91 1.12
CA TRP A 107 -9.02 1.73 2.10
C TRP A 107 -9.35 3.06 2.76
N LYS A 108 -10.61 3.44 2.82
CA LYS A 108 -11.02 4.63 3.57
C LYS A 108 -10.84 4.38 5.07
N GLU A 109 -10.55 5.45 5.81
CA GLU A 109 -10.64 5.43 7.28
C GLU A 109 -12.05 5.06 7.75
#